data_AF-A0A915N0Q0-F1
#
_entry.id   AF-A0A915N0Q0-F1
#
_cell.length_a   1.000
_cell.length_b   1.000
_cell.length_c   1.000
_cell.angle_alpha   90.00
_cell.angle_beta   90.00
_cell.angle_gamma   90.00
#
_symmetry.space_group_name_H-M   'P 1'
#
loop_
_entity.id
_entity.type
_entity.pdbx_description
1 polymer ?
#
loop_
_entity_poly.entity_id
_entity_poly.type
_entity_poly.pdbx_seq_one_letter_code
_entity_poly.pdbx_strand_id
1 'polypeptide(L)'
;MIIKKETKDNLNVNPDLAEERNKATFDPFKLGNFFWQGQLQRRKEILSYVEAQGAELRPRVPEVFMSRMEQMEDVARLSVAMANHAENVIDVFKPEEQFYFN
;
A
#
# COMPACT_ATOMS: atom_id res chain seq x y z
N MET A 1 -3.42 -25.04 -23.24
CA MET A 1 -2.25 -24.14 -23.19
C MET A 1 -2.70 -22.87 -22.49
N ILE A 2 -2.49 -22.77 -21.17
CA ILE A 2 -2.90 -21.60 -20.38
C ILE A 2 -1.79 -20.58 -20.55
N ILE A 3 -2.04 -19.54 -21.35
CA ILE A 3 -1.14 -18.41 -21.51
C ILE A 3 -1.10 -17.69 -20.16
N LYS A 4 -0.03 -17.88 -19.39
CA LYS A 4 0.25 -17.07 -18.21
C LYS A 4 0.43 -15.64 -18.70
N LYS A 5 -0.54 -14.78 -18.40
CA LYS A 5 -0.45 -13.33 -18.62
C LYS A 5 0.66 -12.84 -17.68
N GLU A 6 1.87 -12.67 -18.19
CA GLU A 6 2.94 -12.04 -17.43
C GLU A 6 2.53 -10.61 -17.15
N THR A 7 2.14 -10.35 -15.90
CA THR A 7 1.95 -9.01 -15.37
C THR A 7 3.32 -8.35 -15.27
N LYS A 8 3.37 -7.06 -15.63
CA LYS A 8 4.58 -6.19 -15.67
C LYS A 8 5.46 -6.22 -14.41
N ASP A 9 4.94 -6.71 -13.29
CA ASP A 9 5.61 -6.82 -11.99
C ASP A 9 6.76 -7.84 -11.94
N ASN A 10 6.91 -8.72 -12.95
CA ASN A 10 7.92 -9.77 -12.93
C ASN A 10 9.32 -9.36 -13.46
N LEU A 11 9.50 -8.17 -14.02
CA LEU A 11 10.76 -7.80 -14.69
C LEU A 11 11.91 -7.46 -13.75
N ASN A 12 11.69 -7.37 -12.43
CA ASN A 12 12.72 -6.95 -11.47
C ASN A 12 12.62 -7.66 -10.10
N VAL A 13 12.06 -8.88 -10.08
CA VAL A 13 11.95 -9.68 -8.85
C VAL A 13 13.24 -10.49 -8.66
N ASN A 14 13.80 -10.50 -7.46
CA ASN A 14 14.91 -11.37 -7.12
C ASN A 14 14.57 -12.84 -7.48
N PRO A 15 15.43 -13.57 -8.20
CA PRO A 15 15.14 -14.92 -8.70
C PRO A 15 14.77 -15.90 -7.58
N ASP A 16 15.40 -15.82 -6.41
CA ASP A 16 15.11 -16.70 -5.27
C ASP A 16 13.67 -16.46 -4.76
N LEU A 17 13.24 -15.19 -4.72
CA LEU A 17 11.86 -14.84 -4.36
C LEU A 17 10.87 -15.29 -5.44
N ALA A 18 11.25 -15.22 -6.72
CA ALA A 18 10.41 -15.69 -7.82
C ALA A 18 10.22 -17.21 -7.75
N GLU A 19 11.27 -17.96 -7.44
CA GLU A 19 11.21 -19.41 -7.24
C GLU A 19 10.22 -19.77 -6.12
N GLU A 20 10.32 -19.12 -4.96
CA GLU A 20 9.41 -19.36 -3.84
C GLU A 20 7.96 -18.97 -4.16
N ARG A 21 7.74 -17.84 -4.85
CA ARG A 21 6.39 -17.44 -5.28
C ARG A 21 5.76 -18.46 -6.24
N ASN A 22 6.55 -19.10 -7.09
CA ASN A 22 6.07 -20.11 -8.03
C ASN A 22 5.64 -21.43 -7.35
N LYS A 23 6.05 -21.68 -6.11
CA LYS A 23 5.62 -22.84 -5.31
C LYS A 23 4.21 -22.67 -4.74
N ALA A 24 3.61 -21.49 -4.84
CA ALA A 24 2.28 -21.21 -4.31
C ALA A 24 1.21 -22.11 -4.95
N THR A 25 0.46 -22.82 -4.12
CA THR A 25 -0.65 -23.72 -4.52
C THR A 25 -2.02 -23.05 -4.42
N PHE A 26 -2.05 -21.74 -4.14
CA PHE A 26 -3.25 -20.92 -4.02
C PHE A 26 -3.08 -19.60 -4.75
N ASP A 27 -4.19 -18.91 -5.02
CA ASP A 27 -4.18 -17.58 -5.60
C ASP A 27 -4.03 -16.52 -4.48
N PRO A 28 -2.89 -15.81 -4.40
CA PRO A 28 -2.65 -14.82 -3.35
C PRO A 28 -3.61 -13.62 -3.44
N PHE A 29 -4.17 -13.30 -4.62
CA PHE A 29 -5.15 -12.24 -4.74
C PHE A 29 -6.50 -12.65 -4.17
N LYS A 30 -6.94 -13.90 -4.41
CA LYS A 30 -8.15 -14.43 -3.76
C LYS A 30 -8.00 -14.48 -2.25
N LEU A 31 -6.84 -14.96 -1.76
CA LEU A 31 -6.56 -15.01 -0.33
C LEU A 31 -6.49 -13.60 0.29
N GLY A 32 -5.80 -12.67 -0.36
CA GLY A 32 -5.73 -11.28 0.10
C GLY A 32 -7.10 -10.61 0.11
N ASN A 33 -7.93 -10.87 -0.91
CA ASN A 33 -9.29 -10.33 -0.95
C ASN A 33 -10.17 -10.92 0.16
N PHE A 34 -9.98 -12.20 0.51
CA PHE A 34 -10.62 -12.82 1.66
C PHE A 34 -10.21 -12.13 2.97
N PHE A 35 -8.91 -11.96 3.23
CA PHE A 35 -8.43 -11.30 4.45
C PHE A 35 -8.94 -9.86 4.59
N TRP A 36 -9.00 -9.13 3.47
CA TRP A 36 -9.46 -7.76 3.44
C TRP A 36 -10.95 -7.61 3.13
N GLN A 37 -11.74 -8.68 3.26
CA GLN A 37 -13.20 -8.63 3.15
C GLN A 37 -13.70 -8.00 1.83
N GLY A 38 -13.02 -8.28 0.71
CA GLY A 38 -13.35 -7.71 -0.60
C GLY A 38 -12.63 -6.40 -0.94
N GLN A 39 -11.89 -5.80 0.02
CA GLN A 39 -11.31 -4.46 -0.11
C GLN A 39 -9.87 -4.44 -0.63
N LEU A 40 -9.35 -5.56 -1.15
CA LEU A 40 -7.95 -5.63 -1.61
C LEU A 40 -7.68 -4.65 -2.75
N GLN A 41 -8.60 -4.54 -3.71
CA GLN A 41 -8.43 -3.63 -4.84
C GLN A 41 -8.44 -2.17 -4.38
N ARG A 42 -9.35 -1.81 -3.47
CA ARG A 42 -9.44 -0.47 -2.91
C ARG A 42 -8.18 -0.05 -2.16
N ARG A 43 -7.62 -0.97 -1.35
CA ARG A 43 -6.33 -0.77 -0.67
C ARG A 43 -5.18 -0.50 -1.65
N LYS A 44 -5.16 -1.17 -2.81
CA LYS A 44 -4.15 -0.91 -3.85
C LYS A 44 -4.30 0.48 -4.48
N GLU A 45 -5.53 0.94 -4.71
CA GLU A 45 -5.79 2.29 -5.24
C GLU A 45 -5.32 3.37 -4.26
N ILE A 46 -5.63 3.20 -2.97
CA ILE A 46 -5.14 4.10 -1.90
C ILE A 46 -3.61 4.09 -1.88
N LEU A 47 -2.98 2.91 -1.93
CA LEU A 47 -1.52 2.79 -1.98
C LEU A 47 -0.92 3.50 -3.20
N SER A 48 -1.47 3.29 -4.40
CA SER A 48 -1.02 3.96 -5.62
C SER A 48 -1.15 5.48 -5.53
N TYR A 49 -2.22 5.98 -4.90
CA TYR A 49 -2.37 7.42 -4.65
C TYR A 49 -1.30 7.94 -3.69
N VAL A 50 -1.06 7.26 -2.57
CA VAL A 50 -0.04 7.64 -1.58
C VAL A 50 1.35 7.64 -2.19
N GLU A 51 1.69 6.61 -2.96
CA GLU A 51 2.99 6.49 -3.65
C GLU A 51 3.23 7.63 -4.63
N ALA A 52 2.17 8.10 -5.30
CA ALA A 52 2.20 9.21 -6.25
C ALA A 52 2.45 10.57 -5.60
N GLN A 53 2.13 10.76 -4.32
CA GLN A 53 2.41 12.02 -3.61
C GLN A 53 3.89 12.19 -3.25
N GLY A 54 4.69 11.12 -3.38
CA GLY A 54 6.15 11.22 -3.25
C GLY A 54 6.60 11.75 -1.89
N ALA A 55 7.42 12.80 -1.90
CA ALA A 55 8.04 13.36 -0.69
C ALA A 55 7.03 13.92 0.34
N GLU A 56 5.81 14.24 -0.08
CA GLU A 56 4.79 14.80 0.81
C GLU A 56 4.29 13.75 1.82
N LEU A 57 4.01 12.53 1.36
CA LEU A 57 3.51 11.43 2.19
C LEU A 57 4.54 10.34 2.50
N ARG A 58 5.80 10.51 2.06
CA ARG A 58 6.90 9.60 2.42
C ARG A 58 7.67 10.11 3.65
N PRO A 59 8.20 9.20 4.49
CA PRO A 59 9.17 9.58 5.51
C PRO A 59 10.37 10.30 4.92
N ARG A 60 10.94 11.28 5.65
CA ARG A 60 12.09 12.08 5.15
C ARG A 60 13.32 11.22 4.87
N VAL A 61 13.56 10.24 5.74
CA VAL A 61 14.60 9.22 5.64
C VAL A 61 14.04 7.92 6.25
N PRO A 62 14.71 6.76 6.12
CA PRO A 62 14.35 5.59 6.88
C PRO A 62 14.38 5.86 8.39
N GLU A 63 13.35 5.42 9.10
CA GLU A 63 13.14 5.69 10.54
C GLU A 63 14.35 5.28 11.41
N VAL A 64 15.09 4.25 11.01
CA VAL A 64 16.30 3.76 11.69
C VAL A 64 17.45 4.78 11.75
N PHE A 65 17.41 5.81 10.89
CA PHE A 65 18.39 6.89 10.89
C PHE A 65 17.90 8.14 11.62
N MET A 66 16.69 8.12 12.17
CA MET A 66 16.12 9.22 12.92
C MET A 66 16.34 9.02 14.42
N SER A 67 16.69 10.10 15.11
CA SER A 67 16.50 10.20 16.55
C SER A 67 15.00 10.21 16.89
N ARG A 68 14.67 9.94 18.17
CA ARG A 68 13.29 9.99 18.66
C ARG A 68 12.59 11.33 18.36
N MET A 69 13.30 12.45 18.49
CA MET A 69 12.72 13.77 18.22
C MET A 69 12.42 13.95 16.73
N GLU A 70 13.34 13.54 15.85
CA GLU A 70 13.13 13.60 14.41
C GLU A 70 11.97 12.71 13.95
N GLN A 71 11.78 11.54 14.58
CA GLN A 71 10.62 10.68 14.35
C GLN A 71 9.31 11.39 14.75
N MET A 72 9.27 12.00 15.94
CA MET A 72 8.08 12.72 16.40
C MET A 72 7.71 13.88 15.46
N GLU A 73 8.72 14.63 15.01
CA GLU A 73 8.52 15.71 14.04
C GLU A 73 8.05 15.19 12.67
N ASP A 74 8.60 14.07 12.20
CA ASP A 74 8.20 13.51 10.90
C ASP A 74 6.78 12.92 10.95
N VAL A 75 6.41 12.27 12.07
CA VAL A 75 5.05 11.79 12.32
C VAL A 75 4.06 12.95 12.37
N ALA A 76 4.41 14.06 13.04
CA ALA A 76 3.54 15.25 13.09
C ALA A 76 3.35 15.84 11.68
N ARG A 77 4.44 15.97 10.91
CA ARG A 77 4.39 16.43 9.51
C ARG A 77 3.52 15.52 8.64
N LEU A 78 3.72 14.21 8.72
CA LEU A 78 2.97 13.22 7.94
C LEU A 78 1.49 13.21 8.34
N SER A 79 1.16 13.33 9.62
CA SER A 79 -0.23 13.40 10.09
C SER A 79 -0.98 14.59 9.47
N VAL A 80 -0.35 15.77 9.43
CA VAL A 80 -0.94 16.96 8.80
C VAL A 80 -1.07 16.79 7.29
N ALA A 81 -0.04 16.26 6.61
CA ALA A 81 -0.09 15.99 5.18
C ALA A 81 -1.21 14.99 4.85
N MET A 82 -1.31 13.88 5.60
CA MET A 82 -2.37 12.88 5.43
C MET A 82 -3.76 13.49 5.58
N ALA A 83 -3.98 14.37 6.56
CA ALA A 83 -5.25 15.06 6.73
C ALA A 83 -5.63 15.92 5.51
N ASN A 84 -4.65 16.62 4.91
CA ASN A 84 -4.88 17.41 3.69
C ASN A 84 -5.22 16.55 2.46
N HIS A 85 -4.75 15.30 2.42
CA HIS A 85 -5.03 14.37 1.32
C HIS A 85 -6.22 13.44 1.57
N ALA A 86 -6.71 13.33 2.80
CA ALA A 86 -7.69 12.31 3.20
C ALA A 86 -8.96 12.35 2.32
N GLU A 87 -9.55 13.54 2.12
CA GLU A 87 -10.77 13.69 1.32
C GLU A 87 -10.58 13.43 -0.19
N ASN A 88 -9.33 13.47 -0.67
CA ASN A 88 -9.01 13.17 -2.07
C ASN A 88 -8.95 11.66 -2.34
N VAL A 89 -8.80 10.85 -1.28
CA VAL A 89 -8.55 9.42 -1.40
C VAL A 89 -9.56 8.56 -0.65
N ILE A 90 -10.22 9.07 0.39
CA ILE A 90 -11.26 8.37 1.17
C ILE A 90 -12.54 9.22 1.12
N ASP A 91 -13.63 8.60 0.70
CA ASP A 91 -14.95 9.25 0.70
C ASP A 91 -15.58 9.13 2.09
N VAL A 92 -15.36 10.16 2.91
CA VAL A 92 -15.85 10.21 4.29
C VAL A 92 -17.38 10.22 4.40
N PHE A 93 -18.13 10.35 3.31
CA PHE A 93 -19.60 10.25 3.34
C PHE A 93 -20.12 8.84 3.04
N LYS A 94 -19.25 7.90 2.66
CA LYS A 94 -19.60 6.49 2.48
C LYS A 94 -19.33 5.70 3.76
N PRO A 95 -20.36 5.07 4.38
CA PRO A 95 -20.18 4.29 5.60
C PRO A 95 -19.13 3.17 5.49
N GLU A 96 -19.02 2.54 4.31
CA GLU A 96 -18.03 1.48 4.07
C GLU A 96 -16.60 2.03 4.08
N GLU A 97 -16.37 3.18 3.46
CA GLU A 97 -15.06 3.84 3.45
C GLU A 97 -14.68 4.32 4.86
N GLN A 98 -15.65 4.84 5.63
CA GLN A 98 -15.43 5.19 7.03
C GLN A 98 -15.08 3.96 7.88
N PHE A 99 -15.79 2.85 7.70
CA PHE A 99 -15.59 1.64 8.51
C PHE A 99 -14.21 1.01 8.26
N TYR A 100 -13.72 1.05 7.02
CA TYR A 100 -12.48 0.37 6.64
C TYR A 100 -11.23 1.25 6.60
N PHE A 101 -11.38 2.58 6.42
CA PHE A 101 -10.25 3.45 6.07
C PHE A 101 -10.19 4.80 6.82
N ASN A 102 -11.22 5.19 7.58
CA ASN A 102 -11.21 6.43 8.38
C ASN A 102 -10.82 6.17 9.84
#